data_AF-A0A075AS47-F1
#
_entry.id   AF-A0A075AS47-F1
#
_cell.length_a   1.000
_cell.length_b   1.000
_cell.length_c   1.000
_cell.angle_alpha   90.00
_cell.angle_beta   90.00
_cell.angle_gamma   90.00
#
_symmetry.space_group_name_H-M   'P 1'
#
loop_
_entity.id
_entity.type
_entity.pdbx_description
1 polymer ?
#
loop_
_entity_poly.entity_id
_entity_poly.type
_entity_poly.pdbx_seq_one_letter_code
_entity_poly.pdbx_strand_id
1 'polypeptide(L)'
;MVKKASEEGNIEIVKLLVNDSRIDPAHSNNYAIRKAWQNGHIEVVKLLLCDGRVDPVSRWVNPGFSYHLMVKKASENGEIEIVKLLINDPRINPGYDNNYAIRKAWLNGHREIVKLWLQDARVDPSFDFHAMVKRASEEGDAETIRLLINDKRIDPSFQNNYAIRKAWMNGHTKVVKLLLQDARVDPAFNDYKMIIKASEDGDTEIIEMLINDPRIDPTYKDNFAIRGALLNGHIDVVNTWLKDTRVDPNLCSRIN
;
A
#
# COMPACT_ATOMS: atom_id res chain seq x y z
N MET A 1 -10.23 35.96 22.71
CA MET A 1 -9.07 36.52 21.97
C MET A 1 -8.38 35.44 21.13
N VAL A 2 -7.90 34.34 21.73
CA VAL A 2 -7.20 33.26 20.98
C VAL A 2 -8.02 32.72 19.80
N LYS A 3 -9.33 32.50 19.98
CA LYS A 3 -10.25 32.09 18.90
C LYS A 3 -10.19 33.00 17.66
N LYS A 4 -10.28 34.32 17.86
CA LYS A 4 -10.30 35.30 16.78
C LYS A 4 -8.94 35.39 16.10
N ALA A 5 -7.86 35.44 16.88
CA ALA A 5 -6.50 35.43 16.35
C ALA A 5 -6.21 34.17 15.51
N SER A 6 -6.71 33.00 15.95
CA SER A 6 -6.58 31.76 15.20
C SER A 6 -7.44 31.72 13.94
N GLU A 7 -8.66 32.28 13.98
CA GLU A 7 -9.55 32.40 12.83
C GLU A 7 -9.02 33.36 11.76
N GLU A 8 -8.29 34.40 12.17
CA GLU A 8 -7.63 35.37 11.27
C GLU A 8 -6.21 34.95 10.85
N GLY A 9 -5.69 33.84 11.41
CA GLY A 9 -4.36 33.34 11.08
C GLY A 9 -3.20 34.14 11.68
N ASN A 10 -3.45 34.98 12.69
CA ASN A 10 -2.43 35.83 13.30
C ASN A 10 -1.55 35.03 14.28
N ILE A 11 -0.51 34.38 13.76
CA ILE A 11 0.37 33.49 14.52
C ILE A 11 1.06 34.17 15.70
N GLU A 12 1.51 35.42 15.57
CA GLU A 12 2.21 36.13 16.64
C GLU A 12 1.28 36.41 17.83
N ILE A 13 0.02 36.81 17.55
CA ILE A 13 -0.98 36.98 18.61
C ILE A 13 -1.35 35.62 19.22
N VAL A 14 -1.52 34.56 18.42
CA VAL A 14 -1.79 33.23 18.96
C VAL A 14 -0.66 32.80 19.89
N LYS A 15 0.60 32.95 19.47
CA LYS A 15 1.80 32.61 20.24
C LYS A 15 1.87 33.37 21.56
N LEU A 16 1.61 34.67 21.54
CA LEU A 16 1.55 35.49 22.75
C LEU A 16 0.46 35.00 23.71
N LEU A 17 -0.73 34.71 23.19
CA LEU A 17 -1.88 34.32 24.00
C LEU A 17 -1.76 32.92 24.60
N VAL A 18 -1.24 31.94 23.86
CA VAL A 18 -1.12 30.56 24.38
C VAL A 18 -0.06 30.42 25.46
N ASN A 19 0.96 31.30 25.48
CA ASN A 19 1.96 31.36 26.55
C ASN A 19 1.39 31.88 27.89
N ASP A 20 0.22 32.51 27.90
CA ASP A 20 -0.46 32.90 29.13
C ASP A 20 -1.25 31.71 29.70
N SER A 21 -0.86 31.26 30.89
CA SER A 21 -1.49 30.12 31.58
C SER A 21 -3.01 30.27 31.83
N ARG A 22 -3.53 31.50 31.83
CA ARG A 22 -4.97 31.78 32.02
C ARG A 22 -5.78 31.54 30.75
N ILE A 23 -5.12 31.45 29.59
CA ILE A 23 -5.77 31.20 28.31
C ILE A 23 -5.77 29.70 28.05
N ASP A 24 -6.96 29.13 27.96
CA ASP A 24 -7.16 27.75 27.52
C ASP A 24 -7.30 27.69 25.98
N PRO A 25 -6.31 27.16 25.24
CA PRO A 25 -6.38 27.01 23.79
C PRO A 25 -7.40 25.95 23.34
N ALA A 26 -7.80 25.04 24.23
CA ALA A 26 -8.79 24.00 23.97
C ALA A 26 -10.24 24.45 24.19
N HIS A 27 -10.42 25.69 24.66
CA HIS A 27 -11.72 26.22 25.03
C HIS A 27 -12.76 26.16 23.89
N SER A 28 -14.03 25.90 24.26
CA SER A 28 -15.15 25.71 23.33
C SER A 28 -14.89 24.62 22.30
N ASN A 29 -14.48 23.45 22.78
CA ASN A 29 -14.28 22.26 21.94
C ASN A 29 -13.26 22.51 20.83
N ASN A 30 -12.06 22.99 21.20
CA ASN A 30 -10.95 23.24 20.31
C ASN A 30 -11.29 24.21 19.16
N TYR A 31 -12.11 25.25 19.43
CA TYR A 31 -12.54 26.22 18.41
C TYR A 31 -11.35 26.87 17.70
N ALA A 32 -10.32 27.28 18.45
CA ALA A 32 -9.17 28.00 17.93
C ALA A 32 -8.46 27.20 16.81
N ILE A 33 -8.06 25.96 17.12
CA ILE A 33 -7.40 25.08 16.15
C ILE A 33 -8.33 24.67 15.01
N ARG A 34 -9.62 24.43 15.30
CA ARG A 34 -10.61 24.07 14.27
C ARG A 34 -10.78 25.18 13.24
N LYS A 35 -10.90 26.44 13.66
CA LYS A 35 -11.03 27.58 12.74
C LYS A 35 -9.75 27.90 12.00
N ALA A 36 -8.60 27.83 12.68
CA ALA A 36 -7.31 27.96 12.00
C ALA A 36 -7.18 26.94 10.87
N TRP A 37 -7.53 25.69 11.13
CA TRP A 37 -7.47 24.63 10.12
C TRP A 37 -8.49 24.81 8.99
N GLN A 38 -9.75 25.11 9.31
CA GLN A 38 -10.80 25.37 8.31
C GLN A 38 -10.45 26.53 7.36
N ASN A 39 -9.73 27.53 7.86
CA ASN A 39 -9.28 28.68 7.08
C ASN A 39 -7.88 28.49 6.46
N GLY A 40 -7.27 27.31 6.59
CA GLY A 40 -5.97 27.00 5.99
C GLY A 40 -4.76 27.63 6.68
N HIS A 41 -4.90 28.12 7.92
CA HIS A 41 -3.81 28.72 8.71
C HIS A 41 -2.94 27.63 9.34
N ILE A 42 -2.20 26.90 8.50
CA ILE A 42 -1.43 25.72 8.90
C ILE A 42 -0.44 26.03 10.03
N GLU A 43 0.31 27.13 9.97
CA GLU A 43 1.30 27.46 11.01
C GLU A 43 0.65 27.73 12.38
N VAL A 44 -0.57 28.28 12.42
CA VAL A 44 -1.35 28.39 13.65
C VAL A 44 -1.79 27.01 14.15
N VAL A 45 -2.17 26.10 13.25
CA VAL A 45 -2.51 24.72 13.61
C VAL A 45 -1.29 24.01 14.20
N LYS A 46 -0.11 24.14 13.59
CA LYS A 46 1.14 23.56 14.10
C LYS A 46 1.43 24.07 15.51
N LEU A 47 1.38 25.39 15.70
CA LEU A 47 1.60 26.02 16.99
C LEU A 47 0.63 25.51 18.07
N LEU A 48 -0.65 25.39 17.74
CA LEU A 48 -1.66 24.90 18.68
C LEU A 48 -1.52 23.41 18.99
N LEU A 49 -1.11 22.58 18.03
CA LEU A 49 -0.85 21.15 18.27
C LEU A 49 0.36 20.91 19.19
N CYS A 50 1.33 21.81 19.21
CA CYS A 50 2.46 21.74 20.14
C CYS A 50 2.06 22.02 21.60
N ASP A 51 0.86 22.57 21.84
CA ASP A 51 0.35 22.79 23.19
C ASP A 51 -0.40 21.54 23.68
N GLY A 52 0.14 20.87 24.70
CA GLY A 52 -0.42 19.63 25.23
C GLY A 52 -1.86 19.75 25.75
N ARG A 53 -2.35 20.97 26.03
CA ARG A 53 -3.74 21.22 26.42
C ARG A 53 -4.71 21.03 25.25
N VAL A 54 -4.25 21.19 24.01
CA VAL A 54 -5.06 20.98 22.81
C VAL A 54 -5.17 19.48 22.53
N ASP A 55 -6.40 19.00 22.48
CA ASP A 55 -6.72 17.61 22.16
C ASP A 55 -6.86 17.37 20.63
N PRO A 56 -5.95 16.64 19.97
CA PRO A 56 -6.04 16.35 18.54
C PRO A 56 -7.07 15.27 18.20
N VAL A 57 -7.64 14.56 19.18
CA VAL A 57 -8.63 13.49 18.95
C VAL A 57 -10.08 13.93 19.12
N SER A 58 -10.30 15.18 19.50
CA SER A 58 -11.63 15.65 19.92
C SER A 58 -12.66 15.68 18.79
N ARG A 59 -13.94 15.57 19.19
CA ARG A 59 -15.09 15.61 18.27
C ARG A 59 -15.39 17.05 17.89
N TRP A 60 -14.82 17.53 16.80
CA TRP A 60 -14.91 18.95 16.40
C TRP A 60 -16.28 19.42 15.92
N VAL A 61 -17.20 18.50 15.63
CA VAL A 61 -18.46 18.82 14.97
C VAL A 61 -19.53 17.91 15.57
N ASN A 62 -20.35 18.39 16.50
CA ASN A 62 -21.54 17.71 17.02
C ASN A 62 -21.39 16.36 17.78
N PRO A 63 -22.30 16.08 18.73
CA PRO A 63 -22.49 14.74 19.27
C PRO A 63 -23.06 13.82 18.18
N GLY A 64 -22.18 13.24 17.38
CA GLY A 64 -22.53 12.36 16.25
C GLY A 64 -21.38 12.15 15.26
N PHE A 65 -20.37 13.03 15.25
CA PHE A 65 -19.17 12.81 14.44
C PHE A 65 -18.15 11.93 15.17
N SER A 66 -17.39 11.17 14.37
CA SER A 66 -16.35 10.26 14.82
C SER A 66 -15.18 11.00 15.49
N TYR A 67 -14.56 10.36 16.48
CA TYR A 67 -13.28 10.79 17.04
C TYR A 67 -12.18 10.82 15.95
N HIS A 68 -11.05 11.48 16.24
CA HIS A 68 -9.91 11.59 15.31
C HIS A 68 -10.22 12.31 14.00
N LEU A 69 -11.17 13.27 14.00
CA LEU A 69 -11.59 13.97 12.77
C LEU A 69 -10.40 14.61 12.04
N MET A 70 -9.49 15.23 12.78
CA MET A 70 -8.31 15.90 12.24
C MET A 70 -7.43 14.93 11.44
N VAL A 71 -7.10 13.78 12.02
CA VAL A 71 -6.30 12.72 11.37
C VAL A 71 -6.99 12.19 10.13
N LYS A 72 -8.30 11.91 10.23
CA LYS A 72 -9.12 11.40 9.12
C LYS A 72 -9.10 12.35 7.93
N LYS A 73 -9.36 13.63 8.18
CA LYS A 73 -9.47 14.66 7.13
C LYS A 73 -8.11 15.11 6.60
N ALA A 74 -7.10 15.27 7.44
CA ALA A 74 -5.75 15.56 6.99
C ALA A 74 -5.25 14.45 6.04
N SER A 75 -5.55 13.18 6.37
CA SER A 75 -5.21 12.04 5.50
C SER A 75 -6.06 11.98 4.23
N GLU A 76 -7.37 12.29 4.32
CA GLU A 76 -8.28 12.33 3.17
C GLU A 76 -7.95 13.49 2.21
N ASN A 77 -7.47 14.63 2.71
CA ASN A 77 -7.20 15.83 1.91
C ASN A 77 -5.74 15.94 1.44
N GLY A 78 -4.84 15.06 1.89
CA GLY A 78 -3.43 15.11 1.49
C GLY A 78 -2.56 16.10 2.28
N GLU A 79 -2.98 16.50 3.49
CA GLU A 79 -2.29 17.49 4.32
C GLU A 79 -1.08 16.89 5.05
N ILE A 80 -0.02 16.59 4.29
CA ILE A 80 1.16 15.85 4.78
C ILE A 80 1.81 16.46 6.02
N GLU A 81 1.91 17.79 6.09
CA GLU A 81 2.53 18.48 7.23
C GLU A 81 1.71 18.36 8.52
N ILE A 82 0.38 18.30 8.41
CA ILE A 82 -0.50 18.02 9.55
C ILE A 82 -0.39 16.55 9.95
N VAL A 83 -0.35 15.62 8.99
CA VAL A 83 -0.15 14.19 9.29
C VAL A 83 1.18 13.94 10.02
N LYS A 84 2.28 14.56 9.59
CA LYS A 84 3.60 14.45 10.25
C LYS A 84 3.57 14.93 11.70
N LEU A 85 2.75 15.93 12.03
CA LEU A 85 2.59 16.38 13.42
C LEU A 85 1.75 15.37 14.22
N LEU A 86 0.66 14.88 13.63
CA LEU A 86 -0.28 14.01 14.31
C LEU A 86 0.26 12.60 14.55
N ILE A 87 1.08 12.05 13.64
CA ILE A 87 1.61 10.68 13.80
C ILE A 87 2.52 10.52 15.04
N ASN A 88 3.15 11.62 15.48
CA ASN A 88 4.01 11.62 16.65
C ASN A 88 3.23 11.83 17.97
N ASP A 89 1.95 12.18 17.91
CA ASP A 89 1.14 12.39 19.11
C ASP A 89 0.61 11.05 19.64
N PRO A 90 0.95 10.65 20.88
CA PRO A 90 0.59 9.35 21.43
C PRO A 90 -0.93 9.16 21.60
N ARG A 91 -1.71 10.25 21.61
CA ARG A 91 -3.17 10.20 21.70
C ARG A 91 -3.80 9.76 20.39
N ILE A 92 -3.10 9.91 19.26
CA ILE A 92 -3.60 9.47 17.96
C ILE A 92 -3.55 7.95 17.86
N ASN A 93 -4.68 7.35 17.49
CA ASN A 93 -4.78 5.95 17.08
C ASN A 93 -4.96 5.90 15.56
N PRO A 94 -3.92 5.55 14.79
CA PRO A 94 -3.99 5.50 13.33
C PRO A 94 -4.83 4.33 12.79
N GLY A 95 -5.06 3.30 13.61
CA GLY A 95 -5.94 2.17 13.29
C GLY A 95 -7.44 2.44 13.53
N TYR A 96 -7.79 3.62 14.04
CA TYR A 96 -9.18 3.98 14.35
C TYR A 96 -10.10 3.90 13.11
N ASP A 97 -11.37 3.52 13.34
CA ASP A 97 -12.41 3.44 12.32
C ASP A 97 -12.00 2.55 11.13
N ASN A 98 -11.48 1.35 11.45
CA ASN A 98 -10.95 0.39 10.50
C ASN A 98 -9.88 1.01 9.57
N ASN A 99 -8.82 1.56 10.17
CA ASN A 99 -7.71 2.19 9.45
C ASN A 99 -8.17 3.31 8.49
N TYR A 100 -9.18 4.10 8.86
CA TYR A 100 -9.79 5.11 7.98
C TYR A 100 -8.76 6.05 7.36
N ALA A 101 -7.81 6.51 8.16
CA ALA A 101 -6.81 7.51 7.77
C ALA A 101 -5.98 7.02 6.57
N ILE A 102 -5.30 5.88 6.71
CA ILE A 102 -4.51 5.28 5.63
C ILE A 102 -5.40 4.85 4.45
N ARG A 103 -6.61 4.32 4.69
CA ARG A 103 -7.54 3.90 3.63
C ARG A 103 -7.95 5.08 2.74
N LYS A 104 -8.30 6.23 3.34
CA LYS A 104 -8.65 7.44 2.58
C LYS A 104 -7.46 8.07 1.89
N ALA A 105 -6.31 8.14 2.55
CA ALA A 105 -5.08 8.58 1.90
C ALA A 105 -4.76 7.73 0.66
N TRP A 106 -4.89 6.41 0.78
CA TRP A 106 -4.72 5.47 -0.33
C TRP A 106 -5.70 5.71 -1.47
N LEU A 107 -7.01 5.76 -1.18
CA LEU A 107 -8.06 5.93 -2.18
C LEU A 107 -7.97 7.27 -2.93
N ASN A 108 -7.47 8.33 -2.27
CA ASN A 108 -7.28 9.64 -2.87
C ASN A 108 -5.88 9.84 -3.47
N GLY A 109 -5.03 8.80 -3.50
CA GLY A 109 -3.72 8.84 -4.16
C GLY A 109 -2.61 9.53 -3.36
N HIS A 110 -2.81 9.81 -2.06
CA HIS A 110 -1.82 10.44 -1.19
C HIS A 110 -0.75 9.43 -0.72
N ARG A 111 0.08 8.96 -1.64
CA ARG A 111 1.07 7.89 -1.42
C ARG A 111 2.07 8.19 -0.30
N GLU A 112 2.56 9.43 -0.18
CA GLU A 112 3.49 9.82 0.89
C GLU A 112 2.86 9.73 2.28
N ILE A 113 1.56 10.04 2.41
CA ILE A 113 0.82 9.85 3.66
C ILE A 113 0.65 8.36 3.98
N VAL A 114 0.40 7.52 2.96
CA VAL A 114 0.38 6.06 3.13
C VAL A 114 1.72 5.56 3.65
N LYS A 115 2.84 6.01 3.07
CA LYS A 115 4.20 5.66 3.54
C LYS A 115 4.40 6.04 5.00
N LEU A 116 3.96 7.23 5.43
CA LEU A 116 4.03 7.66 6.83
C LEU A 116 3.22 6.73 7.73
N TRP A 117 1.96 6.44 7.39
CA TRP A 117 1.11 5.58 8.22
C TRP A 117 1.64 4.15 8.34
N LEU A 118 2.24 3.59 7.28
CA LEU A 118 2.84 2.26 7.31
C LEU A 118 4.01 2.15 8.30
N GLN A 119 4.64 3.24 8.70
CA GLN A 119 5.69 3.21 9.73
C GLN A 119 5.15 2.92 11.13
N ASP A 120 3.85 3.16 11.37
CA ASP A 120 3.23 2.88 12.65
C ASP A 120 2.78 1.42 12.74
N ALA A 121 3.29 0.70 13.74
CA ALA A 121 2.97 -0.71 13.97
C ALA A 121 1.47 -0.96 14.26
N ARG A 122 0.75 0.07 14.74
CA ARG A 122 -0.68 -0.01 15.09
C ARG A 122 -1.58 0.06 13.85
N VAL A 123 -1.04 0.45 12.71
CA VAL A 123 -1.75 0.40 11.42
C VAL A 123 -1.75 -1.03 10.93
N ASP A 124 -2.92 -1.53 10.55
CA ASP A 124 -3.03 -2.78 9.82
C ASP A 124 -3.03 -2.48 8.31
N PRO A 125 -1.94 -2.81 7.58
CA PRO A 125 -1.86 -2.58 6.15
C PRO A 125 -2.69 -3.58 5.32
N SER A 126 -3.26 -4.60 5.95
CA SER A 126 -4.07 -5.64 5.29
C SER A 126 -5.57 -5.33 5.23
N PHE A 127 -5.95 -4.07 5.51
CA PHE A 127 -7.34 -3.61 5.50
C PHE A 127 -8.09 -3.96 4.19
N ASP A 128 -9.41 -4.14 4.32
CA ASP A 128 -10.32 -4.50 3.22
C ASP A 128 -9.83 -5.72 2.39
N PHE A 129 -9.33 -6.74 3.09
CA PHE A 129 -8.78 -7.97 2.51
C PHE A 129 -7.62 -7.69 1.55
N HIS A 130 -6.57 -7.01 2.02
CA HIS A 130 -5.39 -6.66 1.23
C HIS A 130 -5.71 -5.75 0.03
N ALA A 131 -6.64 -4.81 0.17
CA ALA A 131 -7.11 -3.97 -0.93
C ALA A 131 -5.99 -3.19 -1.64
N MET A 132 -4.99 -2.71 -0.91
CA MET A 132 -3.86 -1.98 -1.50
C MET A 132 -3.04 -2.86 -2.44
N VAL A 133 -2.63 -4.06 -2.00
CA VAL A 133 -1.84 -5.00 -2.83
C VAL A 133 -2.64 -5.45 -4.04
N LYS A 134 -3.90 -5.86 -3.85
CA LYS A 134 -4.77 -6.31 -4.95
C LYS A 134 -4.88 -5.25 -6.04
N ARG A 135 -5.19 -4.01 -5.65
CA ARG A 135 -5.37 -2.90 -6.57
C ARG A 135 -4.06 -2.52 -7.27
N ALA A 136 -2.96 -2.42 -6.53
CA ALA A 136 -1.65 -2.14 -7.11
C ALA A 136 -1.23 -3.22 -8.10
N SER A 137 -1.56 -4.49 -7.84
CA SER A 137 -1.31 -5.59 -8.79
C SER A 137 -2.20 -5.55 -10.03
N GLU A 138 -3.47 -5.16 -9.90
CA GLU A 138 -4.38 -5.02 -11.03
C GLU A 138 -4.03 -3.85 -11.94
N GLU A 139 -3.61 -2.74 -11.35
CA GLU A 139 -3.23 -1.49 -12.05
C GLU A 139 -1.78 -1.50 -12.55
N GLY A 140 -0.96 -2.46 -12.13
CA GLY A 140 0.46 -2.54 -12.51
C GLY A 140 1.36 -1.55 -11.76
N ASP A 141 0.92 -1.03 -10.61
CA ASP A 141 1.65 -0.08 -9.77
C ASP A 141 2.81 -0.76 -9.02
N ALA A 142 3.91 -0.98 -9.75
CA ALA A 142 5.12 -1.60 -9.25
C ALA A 142 5.75 -0.84 -8.07
N GLU A 143 5.59 0.48 -8.00
CA GLU A 143 6.16 1.28 -6.90
C GLU A 143 5.40 1.04 -5.60
N THR A 144 4.06 1.00 -5.67
CA THR A 144 3.26 0.59 -4.51
C THR A 144 3.58 -0.84 -4.11
N ILE A 145 3.70 -1.79 -5.05
CA ILE A 145 4.03 -3.18 -4.70
C ILE A 145 5.38 -3.28 -4.00
N ARG A 146 6.39 -2.54 -4.47
CA ARG A 146 7.70 -2.45 -3.81
C ARG A 146 7.57 -1.92 -2.38
N LEU A 147 6.76 -0.88 -2.17
CA LEU A 147 6.52 -0.33 -0.84
C LEU A 147 5.86 -1.37 0.09
N LEU A 148 4.82 -2.04 -0.40
CA LEU A 148 3.99 -2.94 0.39
C LEU A 148 4.71 -4.27 0.70
N ILE A 149 5.38 -4.89 -0.26
CA ILE A 149 5.98 -6.22 -0.07
C ILE A 149 7.15 -6.22 0.93
N ASN A 150 7.78 -5.07 1.15
CA ASN A 150 8.78 -4.88 2.19
C ASN A 150 8.19 -4.87 3.62
N ASP A 151 6.87 -4.66 3.74
CA ASP A 151 6.16 -4.77 5.00
C ASP A 151 5.76 -6.22 5.28
N LYS A 152 6.42 -6.84 6.27
CA LYS A 152 6.19 -8.24 6.63
C LYS A 152 4.76 -8.53 7.08
N ARG A 153 3.99 -7.52 7.48
CA ARG A 153 2.57 -7.66 7.88
C ARG A 153 1.66 -7.94 6.68
N ILE A 154 2.12 -7.66 5.47
CA ILE A 154 1.37 -7.89 4.24
C ILE A 154 1.67 -9.30 3.74
N ASP A 155 0.62 -10.08 3.50
CA ASP A 155 0.71 -11.40 2.87
C ASP A 155 0.48 -11.31 1.36
N PRO A 156 1.52 -11.43 0.52
CA PRO A 156 1.38 -11.38 -0.94
C PRO A 156 0.76 -12.65 -1.52
N SER A 157 0.69 -13.74 -0.74
CA SER A 157 0.08 -15.02 -1.15
C SER A 157 -1.43 -15.09 -0.89
N PHE A 158 -1.99 -14.02 -0.31
CA PHE A 158 -3.39 -13.91 0.07
C PHE A 158 -4.35 -14.33 -1.06
N GLN A 159 -5.40 -15.06 -0.67
CA GLN A 159 -6.46 -15.55 -1.56
C GLN A 159 -5.90 -16.32 -2.78
N ASN A 160 -5.09 -17.34 -2.50
CA ASN A 160 -4.45 -18.19 -3.51
C ASN A 160 -3.66 -17.37 -4.54
N ASN A 161 -2.69 -16.58 -4.04
CA ASN A 161 -1.79 -15.77 -4.87
C ASN A 161 -2.56 -14.79 -5.78
N TYR A 162 -3.62 -14.15 -5.27
CA TYR A 162 -4.48 -13.26 -6.06
C TYR A 162 -3.70 -12.15 -6.75
N ALA A 163 -2.79 -11.50 -6.00
CA ALA A 163 -1.99 -10.37 -6.45
C ALA A 163 -1.19 -10.72 -7.71
N ILE A 164 -0.34 -11.75 -7.64
CA ILE A 164 0.50 -12.17 -8.77
C ILE A 164 -0.35 -12.69 -9.94
N ARG A 165 -1.44 -13.43 -9.67
CA ARG A 165 -2.34 -13.90 -10.71
C ARG A 165 -2.95 -12.76 -11.51
N LYS A 166 -3.40 -11.69 -10.84
CA LYS A 166 -3.98 -10.52 -11.51
C LYS A 166 -2.95 -9.71 -12.27
N ALA A 167 -1.78 -9.50 -11.69
CA ALA A 167 -0.65 -8.85 -12.37
C ALA A 167 -0.29 -9.61 -13.66
N TRP A 168 -0.24 -10.94 -13.59
CA TRP A 168 0.06 -11.79 -14.75
C TRP A 168 -1.00 -11.68 -15.85
N MET A 169 -2.28 -11.88 -15.52
CA MET A 169 -3.37 -11.84 -16.51
C MET A 169 -3.49 -10.48 -17.21
N ASN A 170 -3.01 -9.41 -16.57
CA ASN A 170 -3.00 -8.06 -17.12
C ASN A 170 -1.66 -7.69 -17.81
N GLY A 171 -0.68 -8.59 -17.87
CA GLY A 171 0.62 -8.35 -18.51
C GLY A 171 1.57 -7.46 -17.70
N HIS A 172 1.35 -7.30 -16.39
CA HIS A 172 2.15 -6.41 -15.53
C HIS A 172 3.46 -7.07 -15.07
N THR A 173 4.35 -7.35 -16.01
CA THR A 173 5.61 -8.11 -15.77
C THR A 173 6.47 -7.54 -14.63
N LYS A 174 6.53 -6.20 -14.49
CA LYS A 174 7.27 -5.56 -13.38
C LYS A 174 6.71 -5.91 -12.00
N VAL A 175 5.38 -5.99 -11.87
CA VAL A 175 4.74 -6.40 -10.61
C VAL A 175 4.97 -7.88 -10.35
N VAL A 176 4.85 -8.73 -11.37
CA VAL A 176 5.14 -10.16 -11.25
C VAL A 176 6.57 -10.38 -10.76
N LYS A 177 7.55 -9.69 -11.37
CA LYS A 177 8.97 -9.69 -10.95
C LYS A 177 9.13 -9.35 -9.47
N LEU A 178 8.46 -8.31 -8.99
CA LEU A 178 8.53 -7.89 -7.60
C LEU A 178 7.88 -8.89 -6.64
N LEU A 179 6.71 -9.43 -6.98
CA LEU A 179 6.00 -10.38 -6.12
C LEU A 179 6.77 -11.69 -5.96
N LEU A 180 7.42 -12.16 -7.03
CA LEU A 180 8.21 -13.41 -7.00
C LEU A 180 9.47 -13.33 -6.13
N GLN A 181 9.96 -12.13 -5.83
CA GLN A 181 11.07 -11.94 -4.88
C GLN A 181 10.69 -12.31 -3.44
N ASP A 182 9.40 -12.33 -3.13
CA ASP A 182 8.93 -12.79 -1.83
C ASP A 182 8.77 -14.31 -1.82
N ALA A 183 9.50 -14.96 -0.92
CA ALA A 183 9.51 -16.41 -0.79
C ALA A 183 8.13 -17.00 -0.47
N ARG A 184 7.21 -16.19 0.08
CA ARG A 184 5.83 -16.60 0.40
C ARG A 184 4.95 -16.73 -0.84
N VAL A 185 5.31 -16.06 -1.93
CA VAL A 185 4.59 -16.19 -3.20
C VAL A 185 5.04 -17.48 -3.87
N ASP A 186 4.12 -18.43 -4.00
CA ASP A 186 4.37 -19.67 -4.73
C ASP A 186 4.36 -19.37 -6.24
N PRO A 187 5.46 -19.54 -6.98
CA PRO A 187 5.51 -19.32 -8.42
C PRO A 187 4.81 -20.43 -9.22
N ALA A 188 4.59 -21.61 -8.63
CA ALA A 188 3.92 -22.77 -9.22
C ALA A 188 2.41 -22.82 -8.93
N PHE A 189 1.84 -21.72 -8.41
CA PHE A 189 0.46 -21.64 -7.96
C PHE A 189 -0.55 -22.14 -9.01
N ASN A 190 -1.63 -22.75 -8.52
CA ASN A 190 -2.70 -23.28 -9.35
C ASN A 190 -2.18 -24.24 -10.44
N ASP A 191 -1.40 -25.24 -10.02
CA ASP A 191 -0.92 -26.34 -10.85
C ASP A 191 -0.14 -25.88 -12.10
N TYR A 192 0.74 -24.90 -11.95
CA TYR A 192 1.55 -24.32 -13.04
C TYR A 192 0.72 -23.63 -14.15
N LYS A 193 -0.59 -23.42 -13.96
CA LYS A 193 -1.49 -22.94 -15.03
C LYS A 193 -0.99 -21.67 -15.71
N MET A 194 -0.43 -20.73 -14.96
CA MET A 194 0.07 -19.47 -15.52
C MET A 194 1.36 -19.69 -16.33
N ILE A 195 2.27 -20.54 -15.85
CA ILE A 195 3.52 -20.89 -16.54
C ILE A 195 3.24 -21.62 -17.86
N ILE A 196 2.28 -22.55 -17.82
CA ILE A 196 1.78 -23.27 -18.99
C ILE A 196 1.22 -22.26 -19.99
N LYS A 197 0.34 -21.35 -19.53
CA LYS A 197 -0.27 -20.33 -20.40
C LYS A 197 0.75 -19.39 -21.03
N ALA A 198 1.73 -18.89 -20.27
CA ALA A 198 2.84 -18.10 -20.83
C ALA A 198 3.65 -18.88 -21.86
N SER A 199 3.83 -20.18 -21.66
CA SER A 199 4.53 -21.02 -22.64
C SER A 199 3.71 -21.22 -23.91
N GLU A 200 2.39 -21.40 -23.78
CA GLU A 200 1.44 -21.48 -24.90
C GLU A 200 1.25 -20.17 -25.65
N ASP A 201 1.46 -19.02 -24.99
CA ASP A 201 1.34 -17.67 -25.59
C ASP A 201 2.67 -17.14 -26.14
N GLY A 202 3.78 -17.80 -25.84
CA GLY A 202 5.11 -17.38 -26.31
C GLY A 202 5.76 -16.28 -25.47
N ASP A 203 5.34 -16.10 -24.20
CA ASP A 203 5.81 -15.06 -23.29
C ASP A 203 7.23 -15.35 -22.77
N THR A 204 8.22 -15.26 -23.66
CA THR A 204 9.63 -15.56 -23.38
C THR A 204 10.18 -14.78 -22.18
N GLU A 205 9.83 -13.50 -22.02
CA GLU A 205 10.31 -12.67 -20.90
C GLU A 205 9.89 -13.24 -19.53
N ILE A 206 8.67 -13.77 -19.44
CA ILE A 206 8.15 -14.37 -18.21
C ILE A 206 8.86 -15.70 -17.92
N ILE A 207 9.07 -16.53 -18.95
CA ILE A 207 9.76 -17.82 -18.80
C ILE A 207 11.23 -17.62 -18.42
N GLU A 208 11.93 -16.66 -19.05
CA GLU A 208 13.31 -16.30 -18.69
C GLU A 208 13.43 -15.83 -17.24
N MET A 209 12.41 -15.16 -16.72
CA MET A 209 12.37 -14.75 -15.32
C MET A 209 12.16 -15.94 -14.37
N LEU A 210 11.34 -16.91 -14.75
CA LEU A 210 10.96 -18.04 -13.88
C LEU A 210 11.93 -19.22 -13.91
N ILE A 211 12.66 -19.41 -15.01
CA ILE A 211 13.53 -20.58 -15.19
C ILE A 211 14.65 -20.67 -14.14
N ASN A 212 15.06 -19.52 -13.60
CA ASN A 212 16.08 -19.45 -12.56
C ASN A 212 15.49 -19.63 -11.15
N ASP A 213 14.17 -19.72 -10.99
CA ASP A 213 13.54 -19.94 -9.70
C ASP A 213 13.62 -21.43 -9.35
N PRO A 214 14.37 -21.83 -8.31
CA PRO A 214 14.54 -23.24 -7.95
C PRO A 214 13.23 -23.91 -7.52
N ARG A 215 12.17 -23.14 -7.22
CA ARG A 215 10.85 -23.64 -6.84
C ARG A 215 10.04 -24.13 -8.04
N ILE A 216 10.45 -23.79 -9.26
CA ILE A 216 9.80 -24.23 -10.51
C ILE A 216 10.41 -25.56 -10.96
N ASP A 217 9.55 -26.56 -11.14
CA ASP A 217 9.89 -27.80 -11.82
C ASP A 217 9.57 -27.69 -13.33
N PRO A 218 10.58 -27.57 -14.20
CA PRO A 218 10.35 -27.47 -15.64
C PRO A 218 9.83 -28.78 -16.24
N THR A 219 9.93 -29.89 -15.52
CA THR A 219 9.48 -31.22 -15.95
C THR A 219 8.04 -31.55 -15.55
N TYR A 220 7.36 -30.58 -14.91
CA TYR A 220 6.00 -30.74 -14.42
C TYR A 220 5.05 -31.30 -15.50
N LYS A 221 4.33 -32.37 -15.12
CA LYS A 221 3.41 -33.12 -15.99
C LYS A 221 4.02 -33.49 -17.34
N ASP A 222 5.21 -34.10 -17.33
CA ASP A 222 5.90 -34.56 -18.55
C ASP A 222 6.17 -33.38 -19.51
N ASN A 223 6.88 -32.38 -18.98
CA ASN A 223 7.29 -31.17 -19.71
C ASN A 223 6.09 -30.40 -20.30
N PHE A 224 4.93 -30.35 -19.61
CA PHE A 224 3.67 -29.87 -20.19
C PHE A 224 3.76 -28.44 -20.74
N ALA A 225 4.43 -27.54 -20.01
CA ALA A 225 4.67 -26.17 -20.45
C ALA A 225 5.51 -26.11 -21.75
N ILE A 226 6.58 -26.93 -21.83
CA ILE A 226 7.45 -27.03 -23.01
C ILE A 226 6.68 -27.59 -24.21
N ARG A 227 5.86 -28.63 -23.99
CA ARG A 227 4.98 -29.20 -25.02
C ARG A 227 3.97 -28.17 -25.52
N GLY A 228 3.39 -27.36 -24.64
CA GLY A 228 2.50 -26.25 -25.02
C GLY A 228 3.17 -25.22 -25.91
N ALA A 229 4.41 -24.82 -25.60
CA ALA A 229 5.21 -23.93 -26.44
C ALA A 229 5.54 -24.55 -27.80
N LEU A 230 5.93 -25.83 -27.84
CA LEU A 230 6.20 -26.58 -29.08
C LEU A 230 4.96 -26.66 -29.99
N LEU A 231 3.81 -27.02 -29.43
CA LEU A 231 2.55 -27.17 -30.18
C LEU A 231 2.10 -25.85 -30.83
N ASN A 232 2.39 -24.72 -30.19
CA ASN A 232 2.08 -23.38 -30.70
C ASN A 232 3.23 -22.74 -31.50
N GLY A 233 4.36 -23.43 -31.67
CA GLY A 233 5.49 -22.96 -32.47
C GLY A 233 6.37 -21.89 -31.79
N HIS A 234 6.28 -21.74 -30.46
CA HIS A 234 7.07 -20.77 -29.70
C HIS A 234 8.48 -21.28 -29.40
N ILE A 235 9.32 -21.33 -30.45
CA ILE A 235 10.68 -21.88 -30.39
C ILE A 235 11.57 -21.15 -29.37
N ASP A 236 11.41 -19.84 -29.19
CA ASP A 236 12.19 -19.07 -28.21
C ASP A 236 11.90 -19.48 -26.76
N VAL A 237 10.65 -19.79 -26.44
CA VAL A 237 10.26 -20.32 -25.13
C VAL A 237 10.85 -21.71 -24.92
N VAL A 238 10.80 -22.58 -25.93
CA VAL A 238 11.38 -23.93 -25.86
C VAL A 238 12.88 -23.86 -25.62
N ASN A 239 13.59 -23.04 -26.41
CA ASN A 239 15.02 -22.80 -26.25
C ASN A 239 15.35 -22.24 -24.87
N THR A 240 14.45 -21.43 -24.30
CA THR A 240 14.61 -20.94 -22.93
C THR A 240 14.51 -22.08 -21.94
N TRP A 241 13.45 -22.89 -21.96
CA TRP A 241 13.30 -24.06 -21.07
C TRP A 241 14.46 -25.04 -21.16
N LEU A 242 15.02 -25.28 -22.35
CA LEU A 242 16.17 -26.16 -22.57
C LEU A 242 17.49 -25.64 -21.96
N LYS A 243 17.54 -24.39 -21.49
CA LYS A 243 18.67 -23.90 -20.68
C LYS A 243 18.68 -24.52 -19.28
N ASP A 244 17.54 -25.01 -18.79
CA ASP A 244 17.46 -25.68 -17.50
C ASP A 244 17.96 -27.13 -17.62
N THR A 245 19.04 -27.44 -16.91
CA THR A 245 19.68 -28.77 -16.91
C THR A 245 18.77 -29.91 -16.44
N ARG A 246 17.65 -29.61 -15.78
CA ARG A 246 16.66 -30.60 -15.33
C ARG A 246 15.78 -31.10 -16.48
N VAL A 247 15.72 -30.36 -17.59
CA VAL A 247 14.98 -30.75 -18.79
C VAL A 247 15.85 -31.66 -19.65
N ASP A 248 15.43 -32.91 -19.83
CA ASP A 248 16.06 -33.78 -20.82
C ASP A 248 15.41 -33.56 -22.20
N PRO A 249 16.13 -32.98 -23.18
CA PRO A 249 15.62 -32.78 -24.54
C PRO A 249 15.24 -34.08 -25.26
N ASN A 250 15.73 -35.24 -24.79
CA ASN A 250 15.49 -36.54 -25.42
C ASN A 250 14.22 -37.25 -24.91
N LEU A 251 13.60 -36.77 -23.82
CA LEU A 251 12.36 -37.34 -23.28
C LEU A 251 11.11 -36.96 -24.07
N CYS A 252 11.18 -36.03 -25.03
CA CYS A 252 10.04 -35.57 -25.84
C CYS A 252 9.44 -36.59 -26.84
N SER A 253 9.82 -37.87 -26.81
CA SER A 253 9.46 -38.85 -27.85
C SER A 253 8.26 -39.77 -27.55
N ARG A 254 7.53 -39.60 -26.43
CA ARG A 254 6.31 -40.40 -26.16
C ARG A 254 5.04 -39.58 -26.37
N ILE A 255 4.85 -39.12 -27.61
CA ILE A 255 3.55 -38.67 -28.09
C ILE A 255 2.77 -39.93 -28.49
N ASN A 256 1.87 -40.40 -27.63
CA ASN A 256 0.76 -41.27 -28.00
C ASN A 256 -0.54 -40.48 -27.87
#